data_AF-A0A1W6ZIM5-F1
#
_entry.id   AF-A0A1W6ZIM5-F1
#
_cell.length_a   1.000
_cell.length_b   1.000
_cell.length_c   1.000
_cell.angle_alpha   90.00
_cell.angle_beta   90.00
_cell.angle_gamma   90.00
#
_symmetry.space_group_name_H-M   'P 1'
#
loop_
_entity.id
_entity.type
_entity.pdbx_description
1 polymer ?
#
loop_
_entity_poly.entity_id
_entity_poly.type
_entity_poly.pdbx_seq_one_letter_code
_entity_poly.pdbx_strand_id
1 'polypeptide(L)'
;MLAARRGDVARADAIFNALRELRPGRAYPYIGLALARIAAGQAAEAAQLLERAAIDDAAERAQAQAWRGLALQLAGRAAESRKVLHEAATQPDEGGALARSLLGLDEDAARMPAGLASTVKE
;
A
#
# COMPACT_ATOMS: atom_id res chain seq x y z
N MET A 1 -18.04 -14.49 13.73
CA MET A 1 -16.90 -15.13 13.02
C MET A 1 -15.56 -14.53 13.49
N LEU A 2 -15.02 -14.94 14.64
CA LEU A 2 -13.65 -14.56 15.05
C LEU A 2 -12.62 -15.67 14.75
N ALA A 3 -13.02 -16.95 14.84
CA ALA A 3 -12.12 -18.08 14.62
C ALA A 3 -11.61 -18.19 13.17
N ALA A 4 -12.46 -17.92 12.17
CA ALA A 4 -12.07 -17.97 10.76
C ALA A 4 -10.96 -16.95 10.43
N ARG A 5 -11.14 -15.69 10.84
CA ARG A 5 -10.13 -14.64 10.66
C ARG A 5 -8.81 -14.93 11.39
N ARG A 6 -8.88 -15.54 12.58
CA ARG A 6 -7.69 -15.96 13.32
C ARG A 6 -6.96 -17.12 12.63
N GLY A 7 -7.71 -18.04 12.01
CA GLY A 7 -7.15 -19.13 11.20
C GLY A 7 -6.46 -18.63 9.93
N ASP A 8 -6.96 -17.56 9.33
CA ASP A 8 -6.34 -16.95 8.15
C ASP A 8 -5.02 -16.25 8.49
N VAL A 9 -4.95 -15.54 9.62
CA VAL A 9 -3.68 -14.92 10.09
C VAL A 9 -2.62 -15.98 10.37
N ALA A 10 -2.97 -17.05 11.10
CA ALA A 10 -2.01 -18.11 11.43
C ALA A 10 -1.50 -18.83 10.16
N ARG A 11 -2.36 -19.06 9.18
CA ARG A 11 -1.98 -19.67 7.90
C ARG A 11 -1.10 -18.71 7.07
N ALA A 12 -1.44 -17.43 7.03
CA ALA A 12 -0.62 -16.42 6.37
C ALA A 12 0.77 -16.31 7.01
N ASP A 13 0.85 -16.29 8.34
CA ASP A 13 2.13 -16.26 9.06
C ASP A 13 3.00 -17.48 8.70
N ALA A 14 2.43 -18.69 8.62
CA ALA A 14 3.18 -19.88 8.24
C ALA A 14 3.78 -19.78 6.82
N ILE A 15 2.97 -19.33 5.84
CA ILE A 15 3.40 -19.25 4.44
C ILE A 15 4.42 -18.13 4.24
N PHE A 16 4.09 -16.92 4.70
CA PHE A 16 4.89 -15.75 4.38
C PHE A 16 6.14 -15.63 5.24
N ASN A 17 6.17 -16.16 6.46
CA ASN A 17 7.45 -16.22 7.21
C ASN A 17 8.43 -17.20 6.55
N ALA A 18 7.98 -18.34 6.03
CA ALA A 18 8.83 -19.23 5.25
C ALA A 18 9.37 -18.54 3.97
N LEU A 19 8.54 -17.74 3.29
CA LEU A 19 8.98 -16.96 2.15
C LEU A 19 9.99 -15.86 2.51
N ARG A 20 9.86 -15.25 3.69
CA ARG A 20 10.84 -14.27 4.20
C ARG A 20 12.20 -14.90 4.45
N GLU A 21 12.25 -16.13 4.94
CA GLU A 21 13.51 -16.87 5.10
C GLU A 21 14.17 -17.16 3.75
N LEU A 22 13.39 -17.54 2.73
CA LEU A 22 13.92 -17.80 1.39
C LEU A 22 14.32 -16.53 0.63
N ARG A 23 13.66 -15.39 0.90
CA ARG A 23 13.79 -14.12 0.15
C ARG A 23 13.63 -12.91 1.08
N PRO A 24 14.61 -12.60 1.94
CA PRO A 24 14.46 -11.62 3.02
C PRO A 24 14.26 -10.16 2.60
N GLY A 25 14.55 -9.81 1.34
CA GLY A 25 14.47 -8.43 0.82
C GLY A 25 13.28 -8.12 -0.11
N ARG A 26 12.31 -9.03 -0.23
CA ARG A 26 11.14 -8.86 -1.12
C ARG A 26 9.94 -8.28 -0.39
N ALA A 27 9.15 -7.44 -1.04
CA ALA A 27 7.93 -6.86 -0.45
C ALA A 27 6.79 -7.85 -0.29
N TYR A 28 6.64 -8.79 -1.25
CA TYR A 28 5.48 -9.69 -1.32
C TYR A 28 5.17 -10.42 0.01
N PRO A 29 6.15 -10.99 0.74
CA PRO A 29 5.86 -11.62 2.02
C PRO A 29 5.33 -10.65 3.09
N TYR A 30 5.84 -9.42 3.14
CA TYR A 30 5.37 -8.40 4.09
C TYR A 30 3.96 -7.91 3.72
N ILE A 31 3.69 -7.73 2.42
CA ILE A 31 2.36 -7.33 1.93
C ILE A 31 1.32 -8.41 2.26
N GLY A 32 1.63 -9.68 2.00
CA GLY A 32 0.73 -10.80 2.32
C GLY A 32 0.38 -10.90 3.81
N LEU A 33 1.39 -10.74 4.67
CA LEU A 33 1.21 -10.67 6.13
C LEU A 33 0.39 -9.46 6.59
N ALA A 34 0.57 -8.31 5.94
CA ALA A 34 -0.18 -7.09 6.24
C ALA A 34 -1.66 -7.23 5.83
N LEU A 35 -1.93 -7.83 4.68
CA LEU A 35 -3.29 -8.09 4.20
C LEU A 35 -4.07 -9.03 5.13
N ALA A 36 -3.43 -10.10 5.62
CA ALA A 36 -4.05 -11.00 6.58
C ALA A 36 -4.43 -10.28 7.88
N ARG A 37 -3.56 -9.39 8.38
CA ARG A 37 -3.83 -8.54 9.56
C ARG A 37 -4.95 -7.53 9.30
N ILE A 38 -4.97 -6.89 8.14
CA ILE A 38 -6.07 -5.99 7.73
C ILE A 38 -7.40 -6.75 7.73
N ALA A 39 -7.46 -7.95 7.11
CA ALA A 39 -8.66 -8.78 7.11
C ALA A 39 -9.10 -9.14 8.53
N ALA A 40 -8.15 -9.40 9.43
CA ALA A 40 -8.38 -9.66 10.85
C ALA A 40 -8.81 -8.43 11.68
N GLY A 41 -8.83 -7.22 11.09
CA GLY A 41 -9.10 -5.96 11.80
C GLY A 41 -7.89 -5.42 12.58
N GLN A 42 -6.71 -6.00 12.39
CA GLN A 42 -5.45 -5.63 13.03
C GLN A 42 -4.67 -4.63 12.16
N ALA A 43 -5.33 -3.59 11.65
CA ALA A 43 -4.74 -2.64 10.71
C ALA A 43 -3.52 -1.89 11.27
N ALA A 44 -3.51 -1.58 12.58
CA ALA A 44 -2.36 -0.95 13.23
C ALA A 44 -1.11 -1.87 13.21
N GLU A 45 -1.31 -3.17 13.40
CA GLU A 45 -0.23 -4.17 13.36
C GLU A 45 0.30 -4.34 11.92
N ALA A 46 -0.60 -4.31 10.93
CA ALA A 46 -0.22 -4.33 9.51
C ALA A 46 0.67 -3.13 9.14
N ALA A 47 0.32 -1.94 9.61
CA ALA A 47 1.12 -0.73 9.36
C ALA A 47 2.53 -0.81 9.99
N GLN A 48 2.64 -1.32 11.22
CA GLN A 48 3.93 -1.52 11.89
C GLN A 48 4.79 -2.58 11.20
N LEU A 49 4.17 -3.64 10.70
CA LEU A 49 4.88 -4.69 9.96
C LEU A 49 5.52 -4.14 8.68
N LEU A 50 4.77 -3.37 7.89
CA LEU A 50 5.25 -2.79 6.64
C LEU A 50 6.28 -1.69 6.87
N GLU A 51 6.18 -0.95 7.97
CA GLU A 51 7.17 0.05 8.37
C GLU A 51 8.55 -0.57 8.65
N ARG A 52 8.57 -1.75 9.28
CA ARG A 52 9.81 -2.45 9.66
C ARG A 52 10.34 -3.36 8.55
N ALA A 53 9.66 -3.45 7.42
CA ALA A 53 10.06 -4.30 6.31
C ALA A 53 11.34 -3.75 5.66
N ALA A 54 12.40 -4.55 5.68
CA ALA A 54 13.60 -4.28 4.90
C ALA A 54 13.38 -4.81 3.47
N ILE A 55 13.12 -3.89 2.54
CA ILE A 55 12.87 -4.21 1.12
C ILE A 55 13.95 -3.52 0.30
N ASP A 56 14.69 -4.32 -0.47
CA ASP A 56 15.87 -3.87 -1.20
C ASP A 56 15.48 -3.09 -2.46
N ASP A 57 14.47 -3.58 -3.18
CA ASP A 57 13.99 -3.00 -4.42
C ASP A 57 13.11 -1.77 -4.16
N ALA A 58 13.39 -0.68 -4.88
CA ALA A 58 12.71 0.60 -4.67
C ALA A 58 11.24 0.56 -5.09
N ALA A 59 10.89 -0.15 -6.17
CA ALA A 59 9.53 -0.25 -6.67
C ALA A 59 8.69 -1.15 -5.75
N GLU A 60 9.24 -2.27 -5.31
CA GLU A 60 8.62 -3.11 -4.29
C GLU A 60 8.42 -2.36 -2.97
N ARG A 61 9.37 -1.49 -2.58
CA ARG A 61 9.25 -0.64 -1.40
C ARG A 61 8.12 0.39 -1.54
N ALA A 62 7.98 1.02 -2.71
CA ALA A 62 6.88 1.95 -3.00
C ALA A 62 5.52 1.25 -2.85
N GLN A 63 5.41 0.03 -3.37
CA GLN A 63 4.22 -0.79 -3.23
C GLN A 63 3.92 -1.11 -1.76
N ALA A 64 4.93 -1.51 -0.97
CA ALA A 64 4.75 -1.74 0.47
C ALA A 64 4.34 -0.47 1.23
N GLN A 65 4.86 0.71 0.86
CA GLN A 65 4.44 1.99 1.45
C GLN A 65 2.99 2.35 1.10
N ALA A 66 2.52 2.05 -0.12
CA ALA A 66 1.12 2.24 -0.49
C ALA A 66 0.19 1.39 0.39
N TRP A 67 0.52 0.11 0.60
CA TRP A 67 -0.22 -0.78 1.51
C TRP A 67 -0.14 -0.31 2.98
N ARG A 68 0.99 0.26 3.41
CA ARG A 68 1.13 0.86 4.76
C ARG A 68 0.22 2.08 4.90
N GLY A 69 0.14 2.90 3.86
CA GLY A 69 -0.78 4.04 3.79
C GLY A 69 -2.23 3.60 3.99
N LEU A 70 -2.69 2.56 3.28
CA LEU A 70 -4.03 1.98 3.47
C LEU A 70 -4.23 1.44 4.90
N ALA A 71 -3.28 0.68 5.42
CA ALA A 71 -3.34 0.15 6.79
C ALA A 71 -3.48 1.28 7.85
N LEU A 72 -2.78 2.40 7.65
CA LEU A 72 -2.88 3.58 8.50
C LEU A 72 -4.26 4.25 8.40
N GLN A 73 -4.89 4.31 7.22
CA GLN A 73 -6.27 4.81 7.09
C GLN A 73 -7.25 3.94 7.88
N LEU A 74 -7.15 2.63 7.72
CA LEU A 74 -8.00 1.66 8.41
C LEU A 74 -7.78 1.66 9.93
N ALA A 75 -6.59 2.06 10.39
CA ALA A 75 -6.27 2.26 11.80
C ALA A 75 -6.68 3.65 12.34
N GLY A 76 -7.32 4.50 11.53
CA GLY A 76 -7.73 5.85 11.92
C GLY A 76 -6.61 6.90 11.93
N ARG A 77 -5.40 6.56 11.46
CA ARG A 77 -4.20 7.42 11.45
C ARG A 77 -4.08 8.17 10.12
N ALA A 78 -5.12 8.92 9.77
CA ALA A 78 -5.26 9.53 8.43
C ALA A 78 -4.13 10.52 8.06
N ALA A 79 -3.62 11.30 9.02
CA ALA A 79 -2.54 12.25 8.77
C ALA A 79 -1.24 11.53 8.36
N GLU A 80 -0.89 10.46 9.08
CA GLU A 80 0.31 9.67 8.79
C GLU A 80 0.16 8.90 7.48
N SER A 81 -1.03 8.34 7.23
CA SER A 81 -1.36 7.72 5.95
C SER A 81 -1.09 8.67 4.78
N ARG A 82 -1.63 9.89 4.82
CA ARG A 82 -1.46 10.87 3.74
C ARG A 82 0.00 11.18 3.47
N LYS A 83 0.81 11.33 4.51
CA LYS A 83 2.25 11.58 4.38
C LYS A 83 2.95 10.44 3.64
N VAL A 84 2.69 9.20 4.07
CA VAL A 84 3.29 8.00 3.48
C VAL A 84 2.84 7.80 2.03
N LEU A 85 1.54 7.99 1.76
CA LEU A 85 1.00 7.86 0.41
C LEU A 85 1.55 8.94 -0.53
N HIS A 86 1.74 10.17 -0.08
CA HIS A 86 2.35 11.22 -0.92
C HIS A 86 3.79 10.88 -1.30
N GLU A 87 4.56 10.33 -0.36
CA GLU A 87 5.93 9.89 -0.64
C GLU A 87 5.95 8.74 -1.66
N ALA A 88 5.09 7.72 -1.47
CA ALA A 88 4.96 6.62 -2.41
C ALA A 88 4.47 7.07 -3.80
N ALA A 89 3.56 8.04 -3.86
CA ALA A 89 3.00 8.59 -5.11
C ALA A 89 4.04 9.30 -6.00
N THR A 90 5.21 9.66 -5.46
CA THR A 90 6.32 10.22 -6.26
C THR A 90 6.95 9.19 -7.21
N GLN A 91 6.72 7.90 -6.97
CA GLN A 91 7.31 6.84 -7.77
C GLN A 91 6.46 6.58 -9.03
N PRO A 92 7.09 6.36 -10.20
CA PRO A 92 6.38 6.11 -11.46
C PRO A 92 5.90 4.66 -11.61
N ASP A 93 6.05 3.82 -10.58
CA ASP A 93 5.71 2.40 -10.60
C ASP A 93 4.26 2.10 -10.15
N GLU A 94 3.92 0.82 -10.10
CA GLU A 94 2.61 0.33 -9.66
C GLU A 94 2.29 0.71 -8.20
N GLY A 95 3.31 0.80 -7.33
CA GLY A 95 3.16 1.26 -5.96
C GLY A 95 2.79 2.74 -5.89
N GLY A 96 3.42 3.57 -6.71
CA GLY A 96 3.06 4.98 -6.83
C GLY A 96 1.68 5.20 -7.46
N ALA A 97 1.29 4.39 -8.44
CA ALA A 97 -0.06 4.39 -8.99
C ALA A 97 -1.12 4.02 -7.94
N LEU A 98 -0.89 2.96 -7.16
CA LEU A 98 -1.75 2.59 -6.05
C LEU A 98 -1.86 3.71 -5.01
N ALA A 99 -0.74 4.36 -4.69
CA ALA A 99 -0.74 5.46 -3.72
C ALA A 99 -1.53 6.68 -4.20
N ARG A 100 -1.44 7.03 -5.49
CA ARG A 100 -2.27 8.09 -6.11
C ARG A 100 -3.75 7.76 -6.06
N SER A 101 -4.11 6.51 -6.35
CA SER A 101 -5.50 6.05 -6.28
C SER A 101 -6.05 6.15 -4.85
N LEU A 102 -5.28 5.72 -3.85
CA LEU A 102 -5.65 5.80 -2.43
C LEU A 102 -5.73 7.24 -1.89
N LEU A 103 -5.05 8.19 -2.54
CA LEU A 103 -5.16 9.62 -2.25
C LEU A 103 -6.33 10.29 -3.00
N GLY A 104 -6.96 9.61 -3.96
CA GLY A 104 -7.98 10.18 -4.84
C GLY A 104 -7.41 11.10 -5.93
N LEU A 105 -6.11 11.03 -6.21
CA LEU A 105 -5.45 11.89 -7.20
C LEU A 105 -5.73 11.48 -8.66
N ASP A 106 -6.10 10.22 -8.89
CA ASP A 106 -6.47 9.73 -10.23
C ASP A 106 -7.89 10.21 -10.65
N GLU A 107 -8.75 10.62 -9.72
CA GLU A 107 -10.06 11.22 -10.05
C GLU A 107 -9.95 12.68 -10.53
N ASP A 108 -8.88 13.39 -10.15
CA ASP A 108 -8.65 14.79 -10.54
C ASP A 108 -8.19 14.92 -12.01
N ALA A 109 -7.52 13.90 -12.56
CA ALA A 109 -7.14 13.83 -13.97
C ALA A 109 -8.35 13.65 -14.91
N ALA A 110 -9.42 13.01 -14.45
CA ALA A 110 -10.68 12.87 -15.18
C ALA A 110 -11.62 14.10 -15.02
N ARG A 111 -11.28 15.03 -14.12
CA ARG A 111 -12.08 16.22 -13.78
C ARG A 111 -11.50 17.53 -14.36
N MET A 112 -10.39 17.49 -15.09
CA MET A 112 -9.91 18.66 -15.84
C MET A 112 -10.84 18.92 -17.05
N PRO A 113 -11.55 20.06 -17.13
CA PRO A 113 -12.37 20.37 -18.29
C PRO A 113 -11.47 20.49 -19.53
N ALA A 114 -11.88 19.82 -20.61
CA ALA A 114 -11.36 20.03 -21.96
C ALA A 114 -11.53 21.51 -22.33
N GLY A 115 -10.48 22.30 -22.09
CA GLY A 115 -10.55 23.75 -22.12
C GLY A 115 -9.26 24.41 -22.55
N LEU A 116 -8.44 23.75 -23.36
CA LEU A 116 -7.28 24.37 -24.03
C LEU A 116 -7.07 23.76 -25.42
N ALA A 117 -8.06 23.92 -26.30
CA ALA A 117 -7.87 23.83 -27.74
C ALA A 117 -8.42 25.10 -28.39
N SER A 118 -7.88 26.25 -27.98
CA SER A 118 -8.04 27.49 -28.73
C SER A 118 -6.66 28.08 -28.95
N THR A 119 -6.44 28.46 -30.21
CA THR A 119 -5.35 29.26 -30.77
C THR A 119 -4.17 28.46 -31.34
N VAL A 120 -4.17 28.33 -32.67
CA VAL A 120 -3.18 28.90 -33.62
C VAL A 120 -3.52 28.28 -34.99
N LYS A 121 -4.19 29.04 -35.89
CA LYS A 121 -3.60 29.75 -37.05
C LYS A 121 -3.35 28.74 -38.18
N GLU A 122 -4.04 28.76 -39.32
CA GLU A 122 -4.32 29.84 -40.28
C GLU A 122 -5.38 29.36 -41.28
#